data_AF-J9TVA8-F1
#
_entry.id   AF-J9TVA8-F1
#
_cell.length_a   1.000
_cell.length_b   1.000
_cell.length_c   1.000
_cell.angle_alpha   90.00
_cell.angle_beta   90.00
_cell.angle_gamma   90.00
#
_symmetry.space_group_name_H-M   'P 1'
#
loop_
_entity.id
_entity.type
_entity.pdbx_description
1 polymer ?
#
loop_
_entity_poly.entity_id
_entity_poly.type
_entity_poly.pdbx_seq_one_letter_code
_entity_poly.pdbx_strand_id
1 'polypeptide(L)'
;MNKSDLITINDAVVWASEYTKKSVTISNISYLIQYALIDKVINNGVAYISQSDLKKYYDKNKKEINWKEKLGNDLNWKLSFDNLKESDTTKHVHRIHPYKGKFIPQLVNYFIDNSIDEFKKEVYFKKDDIILDPFCGSGTTLVQANELGINALGIDISNFNTIISNSKISYIDLGKLEIILKELTEKLENYIKINSEFENELNEKLFDFNNKYFDKVMFKKYVRENKIDSKIYGKEKEKEFLIEYYNLIKNIILG
;
A
#
# COMPACT_ATOMS: atom_id res chain seq x y z
N MET A 1 20.45 20.00 -17.53
CA MET A 1 20.85 19.19 -16.35
C MET A 1 22.36 19.25 -16.22
N ASN A 2 22.88 19.67 -15.06
CA ASN A 2 24.31 19.62 -14.78
C ASN A 2 24.73 18.14 -14.63
N LYS A 3 25.79 17.69 -15.31
CA LYS A 3 26.28 16.30 -15.21
C LYS A 3 26.70 15.92 -13.78
N SER A 4 27.04 16.89 -12.94
CA SER A 4 27.43 16.71 -11.53
C SER A 4 26.26 16.45 -10.58
N ASP A 5 25.01 16.57 -11.04
CA ASP A 5 23.80 16.38 -10.23
C ASP A 5 23.13 15.00 -10.45
N LEU A 6 23.69 14.19 -11.35
CA LEU A 6 23.15 12.88 -11.69
C LEU A 6 23.79 11.80 -10.81
N ILE A 7 22.95 11.13 -10.03
CA ILE A 7 23.35 10.01 -9.15
C ILE A 7 22.69 8.72 -9.61
N THR A 8 23.32 7.57 -9.35
CA THR A 8 22.73 6.27 -9.69
C THR A 8 21.51 5.99 -8.81
N ILE A 9 20.68 5.01 -9.19
CA ILE A 9 19.54 4.60 -8.36
C ILE A 9 20.00 4.13 -6.97
N ASN A 10 21.13 3.43 -6.88
CA ASN A 10 21.65 2.95 -5.60
C ASN A 10 22.15 4.11 -4.73
N ASP A 11 22.90 5.05 -5.31
CA ASP A 11 23.37 6.23 -4.58
C ASP A 11 22.20 7.12 -4.14
N ALA A 12 21.15 7.21 -4.96
CA ALA A 12 19.91 7.89 -4.60
C ALA A 12 19.22 7.25 -3.40
N VAL A 13 19.21 5.92 -3.30
CA VAL A 13 18.65 5.21 -2.14
C VAL A 13 19.43 5.53 -0.87
N VAL A 14 20.76 5.48 -0.94
CA VAL A 14 21.64 5.82 0.20
C VAL A 14 21.42 7.27 0.62
N TRP A 15 21.57 8.19 -0.33
CA TRP A 15 21.42 9.62 -0.09
C TRP A 15 20.03 9.96 0.47
N ALA A 16 18.96 9.44 -0.12
CA ALA A 16 17.60 9.72 0.34
C ALA A 16 17.35 9.13 1.74
N SER A 17 17.93 7.98 2.05
CA SER A 17 17.80 7.37 3.38
C SER A 17 18.47 8.21 4.46
N GLU A 18 19.70 8.66 4.19
CA GLU A 18 20.43 9.56 5.09
C GLU A 18 19.72 10.92 5.22
N TYR A 19 19.28 11.48 4.10
CA TYR A 19 18.62 12.78 4.04
C TYR A 19 17.30 12.83 4.81
N THR A 20 16.49 11.77 4.68
CA THR A 20 15.18 11.68 5.33
C THR A 20 15.21 11.04 6.70
N LYS A 21 16.34 10.42 7.09
CA LYS A 21 16.48 9.53 8.25
C LYS A 21 15.45 8.40 8.26
N LYS A 22 15.03 7.94 7.07
CA LYS A 22 14.10 6.81 6.86
C LYS A 22 14.76 5.79 5.95
N SER A 23 14.36 4.53 6.05
CA SER A 23 14.83 3.52 5.09
C SER A 23 14.16 3.74 3.73
N VAL A 24 14.83 4.37 2.77
CA VAL A 24 14.38 4.44 1.37
C VAL A 24 14.85 3.17 0.67
N THR A 25 14.04 2.64 -0.25
CA THR A 25 14.36 1.42 -1.01
C THR A 25 14.38 1.70 -2.50
N ILE A 26 14.95 0.77 -3.27
CA ILE A 26 14.93 0.82 -4.74
C ILE A 26 13.48 0.95 -5.25
N SER A 27 12.52 0.27 -4.62
CA SER A 27 11.10 0.36 -4.98
C SER A 27 10.53 1.77 -4.76
N ASN A 28 10.97 2.49 -3.73
CA ASN A 28 10.55 3.88 -3.52
C ASN A 28 11.06 4.78 -4.64
N ILE A 29 12.35 4.68 -5.00
CA ILE A 29 12.92 5.46 -6.11
C ILE A 29 12.28 5.06 -7.45
N SER A 30 12.05 3.77 -7.67
CA SER A 30 11.38 3.25 -8.88
C SER A 30 9.96 3.77 -9.00
N TYR A 31 9.22 3.88 -7.90
CA TYR A 31 7.90 4.51 -7.88
C TYR A 31 7.97 5.97 -8.35
N LEU A 32 8.91 6.76 -7.83
CA LEU A 32 9.07 8.16 -8.25
C LEU A 32 9.32 8.28 -9.76
N ILE A 33 10.13 7.37 -10.32
CA ILE A 33 10.39 7.30 -11.77
C ILE A 33 9.14 6.82 -12.53
N GLN A 34 8.49 5.75 -12.08
CA GLN A 34 7.34 5.12 -12.74
C GLN A 34 6.15 6.09 -12.87
N TYR A 35 5.97 6.94 -11.87
CA TYR A 35 4.93 7.97 -11.81
C TYR A 35 5.41 9.34 -12.30
N ALA A 36 6.59 9.42 -12.92
CA ALA A 36 7.15 10.64 -13.49
C ALA A 36 7.23 11.82 -12.50
N LEU A 37 7.45 11.52 -11.22
CA LEU A 37 7.71 12.51 -10.18
C LEU A 37 9.17 13.00 -10.23
N ILE A 38 10.06 12.15 -10.74
CA ILE A 38 11.48 12.45 -11.01
C ILE A 38 11.86 11.82 -12.35
N ASP A 39 12.62 12.55 -13.15
CA ASP A 39 13.09 12.06 -14.44
C ASP A 39 14.26 11.07 -14.30
N LYS A 40 14.25 10.03 -15.15
CA LYS A 40 15.32 9.06 -15.29
C LYS A 40 16.12 9.33 -16.56
N VAL A 41 17.45 9.40 -16.42
CA VAL A 41 18.39 9.52 -17.53
C VAL A 41 19.15 8.21 -17.66
N ILE A 42 19.27 7.66 -18.87
CA ILE A 42 20.07 6.47 -19.14
C ILE A 42 21.36 6.91 -19.85
N ASN A 43 22.51 6.54 -19.29
CA ASN A 43 23.81 6.79 -19.90
C ASN A 43 24.66 5.52 -19.82
N ASN A 44 25.15 5.03 -20.96
CA ASN A 44 25.91 3.77 -21.07
C ASN A 44 25.23 2.57 -20.38
N GLY A 45 23.91 2.44 -20.50
CA GLY A 45 23.13 1.35 -19.89
C GLY A 45 22.85 1.51 -18.39
N VAL A 46 23.43 2.51 -17.74
CA VAL A 46 23.19 2.80 -16.31
C VAL A 46 22.11 3.87 -16.16
N ALA A 47 21.23 3.66 -15.19
CA ALA A 47 20.13 4.57 -14.86
C ALA A 47 20.56 5.60 -13.80
N TYR A 48 20.33 6.87 -14.10
CA TYR A 48 20.62 8.01 -13.24
C TYR A 48 19.37 8.86 -13.00
N ILE A 49 19.36 9.58 -11.88
CA ILE A 49 18.34 10.58 -11.55
C ILE A 49 19.01 11.86 -11.00
N SER A 50 18.30 12.99 -11.06
CA SER A 50 18.76 14.25 -10.45
C SER A 50 18.64 14.18 -8.92
N GLN A 51 19.76 14.36 -8.23
CA GLN A 51 19.79 14.50 -6.77
C GLN A 51 19.02 15.75 -6.32
N SER A 52 19.13 16.85 -7.07
CA SER A 52 18.40 18.08 -6.81
C SER A 52 16.89 17.90 -6.87
N ASP A 53 16.36 17.17 -7.85
CA ASP A 53 14.92 16.91 -7.97
C ASP A 53 14.42 15.94 -6.89
N LEU A 54 15.23 14.94 -6.54
CA LEU A 54 14.98 14.06 -5.40
C LEU A 54 14.90 14.85 -4.09
N LYS A 55 15.83 15.80 -3.88
CA LYS A 55 15.81 16.71 -2.74
C LYS A 55 14.55 17.58 -2.71
N LYS A 56 14.17 18.21 -3.82
CA LYS A 56 12.94 19.01 -3.92
C LYS A 56 11.70 18.20 -3.54
N TYR A 57 11.61 16.94 -3.98
CA TYR A 57 10.51 16.05 -3.65
C TYR A 57 10.41 15.80 -2.13
N TYR A 58 11.52 15.48 -1.47
CA TYR A 58 11.53 15.24 -0.03
C TYR A 58 11.39 16.51 0.81
N ASP A 59 11.92 17.65 0.36
CA ASP A 59 11.78 18.94 1.04
C ASP A 59 10.33 19.42 1.08
N LYS A 60 9.56 19.23 0.00
CA LYS A 60 8.11 19.50 0.00
C LYS A 60 7.35 18.76 1.10
N ASN A 61 7.91 17.66 1.61
CA ASN A 61 7.31 16.79 2.60
C ASN A 61 7.87 16.99 4.02
N LYS A 62 8.74 17.97 4.26
CA LYS A 62 9.23 18.30 5.62
C LYS A 62 8.15 19.04 6.42
N LYS A 63 7.22 18.26 6.98
CA LYS A 63 6.18 18.74 7.88
C LYS A 63 6.77 19.21 9.21
N GLU A 64 7.70 18.46 9.79
CA GLU A 64 8.23 18.68 11.15
C GLU A 64 8.60 20.13 11.52
N ILE A 65 9.43 20.80 10.71
CA ILE A 65 9.92 22.15 11.03
C ILE A 65 8.76 23.17 11.03
N ASN A 66 7.87 23.07 10.03
CA ASN A 66 6.74 23.99 9.86
C ASN A 66 5.68 23.81 10.96
N TRP A 67 5.52 22.60 11.50
CA TRP A 67 4.57 22.33 12.58
C TRP A 67 5.12 22.67 13.97
N LYS A 68 6.42 22.45 14.23
CA LYS A 68 7.07 22.86 15.49
C LYS A 68 7.07 24.38 15.67
N GLU A 69 7.30 25.14 14.60
CA GLU A 69 7.22 26.62 14.62
C GLU A 69 5.80 27.13 14.94
N LYS A 70 4.76 26.38 14.57
CA LYS A 70 3.35 26.78 14.74
C LYS A 70 2.71 26.33 16.05
N LEU A 71 3.11 25.16 16.56
CA LEU A 71 2.43 24.50 17.69
C LEU A 71 3.21 24.58 19.02
N GLY A 72 4.46 25.09 19.00
CA GLY A 72 5.27 25.28 20.21
C GLY A 72 6.03 24.04 20.67
N ASN A 73 6.82 24.21 21.74
CA ASN A 73 7.73 23.18 22.27
C ASN A 73 7.05 22.08 23.10
N ASP A 74 5.76 22.25 23.44
CA ASP A 74 5.00 21.29 24.25
C ASP A 74 4.49 20.09 23.44
N LEU A 75 4.72 20.09 22.11
CA LEU A 75 4.29 19.01 21.23
C LEU A 75 5.23 17.80 21.37
N ASN A 76 4.71 16.67 21.83
CA ASN A 76 5.45 15.40 21.81
C ASN A 76 5.60 14.89 20.37
N TRP A 77 6.65 15.35 19.67
CA TRP A 77 6.95 14.95 18.30
C TRP A 77 7.22 13.45 18.16
N LYS A 78 7.58 12.73 19.23
CA LYS A 78 7.76 11.27 19.20
C LYS A 78 6.48 10.54 18.82
N LEU A 79 5.31 11.11 19.12
CA LEU A 79 3.99 10.55 18.80
C LEU A 79 3.49 10.90 17.38
N SER A 80 4.26 11.67 16.61
CA SER A 80 3.95 11.88 15.18
C SER A 80 4.13 10.61 14.36
N PHE A 81 5.02 9.71 14.81
CA PHE A 81 5.47 8.53 14.07
C PHE A 81 5.87 8.84 12.61
N ASP A 82 6.28 10.09 12.35
CA ASP A 82 6.59 10.57 11.00
C ASP A 82 7.78 9.80 10.41
N ASN A 83 8.62 9.17 11.23
CA ASN A 83 9.73 8.31 10.82
C ASN A 83 9.31 6.88 10.39
N LEU A 84 8.11 6.42 10.73
CA LEU A 84 7.63 5.08 10.40
C LEU A 84 7.08 5.02 8.96
N LYS A 85 7.27 3.86 8.29
CA LYS A 85 6.63 3.59 6.99
C LYS A 85 5.19 3.14 7.21
N GLU A 86 4.37 3.21 6.16
CA GLU A 86 3.01 2.65 6.20
C GLU A 86 3.02 1.16 6.53
N SER A 87 3.99 0.39 6.02
CA SER A 87 4.16 -1.02 6.39
C SER A 87 4.37 -1.22 7.89
N ASP A 88 5.03 -0.26 8.54
CA ASP A 88 5.29 -0.31 9.98
C ASP A 88 4.05 0.11 10.78
N THR A 89 3.25 1.05 10.27
CA THR A 89 2.01 1.54 10.90
C THR A 89 0.76 0.73 10.53
N THR A 90 0.91 -0.38 9.79
CA THR A 90 -0.19 -1.27 9.37
C THR A 90 0.12 -2.76 9.59
N LYS A 91 0.92 -3.08 10.61
CA LYS A 91 1.33 -4.46 10.93
C LYS A 91 0.16 -5.44 11.15
N HIS A 92 0.44 -6.73 10.98
CA HIS A 92 -0.48 -7.83 11.31
C HIS A 92 -1.86 -7.71 10.64
N VAL A 93 -2.91 -7.91 11.41
CA VAL A 93 -4.32 -7.87 11.00
C VAL A 93 -4.80 -6.47 10.65
N HIS A 94 -4.01 -5.43 10.94
CA HIS A 94 -4.38 -4.04 10.67
C HIS A 94 -4.46 -3.70 9.17
N ARG A 95 -4.01 -4.60 8.28
CA ARG A 95 -4.09 -4.46 6.82
C ARG A 95 -5.15 -5.34 6.16
N ILE A 96 -5.93 -6.10 6.94
CA ILE A 96 -7.05 -6.92 6.41
C ILE A 96 -8.08 -6.05 5.67
N HIS A 97 -8.32 -4.81 6.16
CA HIS A 97 -9.24 -3.88 5.50
C HIS A 97 -8.77 -2.42 5.65
N PRO A 98 -8.74 -1.62 4.57
CA PRO A 98 -8.42 -0.20 4.64
C PRO A 98 -9.56 0.58 5.31
N TYR A 99 -9.25 1.31 6.38
CA TYR A 99 -10.24 2.12 7.10
C TYR A 99 -9.77 3.58 7.19
N LYS A 100 -10.60 4.50 6.70
CA LYS A 100 -10.29 5.94 6.73
C LYS A 100 -10.46 6.46 8.15
N GLY A 101 -9.44 7.13 8.68
CA GLY A 101 -9.43 7.62 10.07
C GLY A 101 -8.98 6.59 11.11
N LYS A 102 -8.37 5.47 10.68
CA LYS A 102 -7.71 4.51 11.56
C LYS A 102 -6.53 5.16 12.30
N PHE A 103 -6.42 4.87 13.60
CA PHE A 103 -5.22 5.19 14.38
C PHE A 103 -4.02 4.34 13.97
N ILE A 104 -2.84 4.93 14.06
CA ILE A 104 -1.57 4.22 13.98
C ILE A 104 -1.47 3.29 15.22
N PRO A 105 -1.26 1.97 15.04
CA PRO A 105 -1.21 1.01 16.16
C PRO A 105 -0.22 1.42 17.26
N GLN A 106 0.95 1.95 16.89
CA GLN A 106 1.98 2.41 17.82
C GLN A 106 1.51 3.53 18.75
N LEU A 107 0.63 4.42 18.27
CA LEU A 107 0.06 5.47 19.11
C LEU A 107 -0.80 4.85 20.21
N VAL A 108 -1.63 3.88 19.84
CA VAL A 108 -2.52 3.20 20.77
C VAL A 108 -1.71 2.35 21.75
N ASN A 109 -0.71 1.62 21.26
CA ASN A 109 0.20 0.85 22.10
C ASN A 109 0.92 1.72 23.14
N TYR A 110 1.39 2.91 22.75
CA TYR A 110 2.03 3.85 23.68
C TYR A 110 1.14 4.20 24.88
N PHE A 111 -0.18 4.34 24.69
CA PHE A 111 -1.09 4.63 25.80
C PHE A 111 -1.46 3.39 26.62
N ILE A 112 -1.52 2.21 25.99
CA ILE A 112 -2.00 1.00 26.65
C ILE A 112 -0.87 0.22 27.35
N ASP A 113 0.35 0.29 26.86
CA ASP A 113 1.47 -0.45 27.41
C ASP A 113 1.92 0.06 28.80
N ASN A 114 2.90 -0.63 29.39
CA ASN A 114 3.42 -0.28 30.72
C ASN A 114 4.58 0.73 30.68
N SER A 115 4.93 1.29 29.51
CA SER A 115 6.04 2.22 29.39
C SER A 115 5.67 3.60 29.97
N ILE A 116 6.65 4.27 30.57
CA ILE A 116 6.54 5.65 31.08
C ILE A 116 7.69 6.49 30.52
N ASP A 117 7.46 7.78 30.33
CA ASP A 117 8.48 8.70 29.84
C ASP A 117 8.29 10.14 30.34
N GLU A 118 8.91 11.10 29.66
CA GLU A 118 8.81 12.51 30.00
C GLU A 118 7.40 13.10 29.81
N PHE A 119 6.51 12.44 29.06
CA PHE A 119 5.13 12.83 28.81
C PHE A 119 4.11 11.88 29.48
N LYS A 120 4.26 10.56 29.35
CA LYS A 120 3.41 9.56 30.02
C LYS A 120 3.99 9.24 31.39
N LYS A 121 3.42 9.84 32.45
CA LYS A 121 3.96 9.78 33.82
C LYS A 121 3.54 8.56 34.63
N GLU A 122 2.54 7.83 34.16
CA GLU A 122 2.00 6.67 34.85
C GLU A 122 1.49 5.63 33.86
N VAL A 123 1.25 4.42 34.36
CA VAL A 123 0.64 3.34 33.61
C VAL A 123 -0.87 3.48 33.71
N TYR A 124 -1.55 3.63 32.57
CA TYR A 124 -3.00 3.87 32.52
C TYR A 124 -3.84 2.60 32.64
N PHE A 125 -3.30 1.46 32.19
CA PHE A 125 -4.01 0.18 32.16
C PHE A 125 -3.13 -0.96 32.68
N LYS A 126 -3.73 -1.89 33.40
CA LYS A 126 -3.08 -3.09 33.93
C LYS A 126 -3.68 -4.34 33.29
N LYS A 127 -2.95 -5.45 33.40
CA LYS A 127 -3.48 -6.78 33.11
C LYS A 127 -4.75 -6.97 33.97
N ASP A 128 -5.85 -7.35 33.32
CA ASP A 128 -7.22 -7.48 33.87
C ASP A 128 -8.10 -6.22 33.84
N ASP A 129 -7.56 -5.03 33.54
CA ASP A 129 -8.42 -3.87 33.23
C ASP A 129 -9.23 -4.10 31.94
N ILE A 130 -10.32 -3.34 31.78
CA ILE A 130 -11.16 -3.36 30.58
C ILE A 130 -11.09 -1.99 29.89
N ILE A 131 -10.61 -1.98 28.65
CA ILE A 131 -10.58 -0.78 27.81
C ILE A 131 -11.91 -0.65 27.05
N LEU A 132 -12.58 0.49 27.18
CA LEU A 132 -13.76 0.81 26.37
C LEU A 132 -13.37 1.79 25.25
N ASP A 133 -13.57 1.38 24.01
CA ASP A 133 -13.47 2.24 22.84
C ASP A 133 -14.87 2.48 22.25
N PRO A 134 -15.52 3.63 22.53
CA PRO A 134 -16.89 3.89 22.10
C PRO A 134 -17.04 4.17 20.59
N PHE A 135 -15.93 4.28 19.85
CA PHE A 135 -15.91 4.55 18.41
C PHE A 135 -14.82 3.71 17.73
N CYS A 136 -14.90 2.39 17.92
CA CYS A 136 -13.76 1.50 17.66
C CYS A 136 -13.39 1.36 16.19
N GLY A 137 -14.30 1.69 15.25
CA GLY A 137 -14.06 1.61 13.82
C GLY A 137 -13.54 0.24 13.41
N SER A 138 -12.39 0.22 12.74
CA SER A 138 -11.75 -1.04 12.34
C SER A 138 -11.07 -1.83 13.46
N GLY A 139 -11.17 -1.38 14.72
CA GLY A 139 -10.75 -2.12 15.92
C GLY A 139 -9.29 -1.99 16.32
N THR A 140 -8.60 -0.88 15.99
CA THR A 140 -7.16 -0.73 16.33
C THR A 140 -6.89 -0.92 17.82
N THR A 141 -7.70 -0.29 18.67
CA THR A 141 -7.62 -0.39 20.13
C THR A 141 -7.80 -1.82 20.62
N LEU A 142 -8.78 -2.54 20.06
CA LEU A 142 -9.06 -3.93 20.44
C LEU A 142 -7.90 -4.86 20.09
N VAL A 143 -7.30 -4.69 18.91
CA VAL A 143 -6.16 -5.48 18.47
C VAL A 143 -4.94 -5.23 19.35
N GLN A 144 -4.62 -3.97 19.68
CA GLN A 144 -3.47 -3.66 20.53
C GLN A 144 -3.67 -4.12 21.98
N ALA A 145 -4.88 -3.99 22.52
CA ALA A 145 -5.22 -4.55 23.83
C ALA A 145 -5.06 -6.07 23.84
N ASN A 146 -5.54 -6.76 22.79
CA ASN A 146 -5.41 -8.21 22.64
C ASN A 146 -3.94 -8.67 22.57
N GLU A 147 -3.08 -7.94 21.82
CA GLU A 147 -1.64 -8.23 21.76
C GLU A 147 -0.95 -8.12 23.13
N LEU A 148 -1.43 -7.23 24.00
CA LEU A 148 -0.93 -7.04 25.36
C LEU A 148 -1.64 -7.90 26.42
N GLY A 149 -2.64 -8.70 26.02
CA GLY A 149 -3.45 -9.50 26.94
C GLY A 149 -4.33 -8.67 27.89
N ILE A 150 -4.77 -7.48 27.45
CA ILE A 150 -5.68 -6.60 28.18
C ILE A 150 -7.09 -6.75 27.58
N ASN A 151 -8.11 -6.78 28.43
CA ASN A 151 -9.50 -6.90 27.97
C ASN A 151 -9.94 -5.61 27.28
N ALA A 152 -10.71 -5.72 26.20
CA ALA A 152 -11.25 -4.54 25.52
C ALA A 152 -12.65 -4.77 24.95
N LEU A 153 -13.46 -3.72 24.99
CA LEU A 153 -14.80 -3.64 24.40
C LEU A 153 -14.85 -2.47 23.43
N GLY A 154 -15.30 -2.73 22.20
CA GLY A 154 -15.46 -1.71 21.18
C GLY A 154 -16.91 -1.53 20.78
N ILE A 155 -17.33 -0.28 20.60
CA ILE A 155 -18.66 0.08 20.09
C ILE A 155 -18.48 0.81 18.76
N ASP A 156 -19.26 0.41 17.76
CA ASP A 156 -19.35 1.12 16.49
C ASP A 156 -20.78 0.99 15.94
N ILE A 157 -21.26 2.05 15.28
CA ILE A 157 -22.60 2.07 14.68
C ILE A 157 -22.68 1.25 13.38
N SER A 158 -21.56 1.09 12.69
CA SER A 158 -21.48 0.34 11.45
C SER A 158 -21.32 -1.15 11.73
N ASN A 159 -22.33 -1.93 11.35
CA ASN A 159 -22.27 -3.39 11.42
C ASN A 159 -21.07 -3.97 10.62
N PHE A 160 -20.64 -3.28 9.56
CA PHE A 160 -19.48 -3.72 8.81
C PHE A 160 -18.17 -3.54 9.59
N ASN A 161 -18.03 -2.42 10.33
CA ASN A 161 -16.88 -2.16 11.18
C ASN A 161 -16.80 -3.14 12.35
N THR A 162 -17.95 -3.48 12.95
CA THR A 162 -18.02 -4.48 14.02
C THR A 162 -17.62 -5.86 13.53
N ILE A 163 -18.00 -6.27 12.31
CA ILE A 163 -17.54 -7.53 11.71
C ILE A 163 -16.02 -7.51 11.53
N ILE A 164 -15.47 -6.46 10.92
CA ILE A 164 -14.01 -6.35 10.69
C ILE A 164 -13.24 -6.42 12.01
N SER A 165 -13.63 -5.61 13.00
CA SER A 165 -12.94 -5.54 14.29
C SER A 165 -12.99 -6.90 15.02
N ASN A 166 -14.15 -7.56 15.07
CA ASN A 166 -14.28 -8.90 15.63
C ASN A 166 -13.43 -9.93 14.89
N SER A 167 -13.42 -9.93 13.55
CA SER A 167 -12.60 -10.86 12.77
C SER A 167 -11.10 -10.70 13.06
N LYS A 168 -10.62 -9.48 13.33
CA LYS A 168 -9.20 -9.21 13.62
C LYS A 168 -8.74 -9.74 14.99
N ILE A 169 -9.65 -9.84 15.95
CA ILE A 169 -9.35 -10.31 17.33
C ILE A 169 -9.85 -11.72 17.60
N SER A 170 -10.53 -12.34 16.62
CA SER A 170 -11.04 -13.69 16.74
C SER A 170 -9.91 -14.70 16.88
N TYR A 171 -10.13 -15.71 17.72
CA TYR A 171 -9.26 -16.88 17.78
C TYR A 171 -9.30 -17.62 16.44
N ILE A 172 -8.12 -18.01 15.95
CA ILE A 172 -7.96 -18.79 14.72
C ILE A 172 -7.35 -20.13 15.09
N ASP A 173 -8.10 -21.20 14.83
CA ASP A 173 -7.57 -22.57 14.86
C ASP A 173 -6.72 -22.81 13.61
N LEU A 174 -5.40 -22.91 13.80
CA LEU A 174 -4.44 -23.07 12.71
C LEU A 174 -4.59 -24.41 11.98
N GLY A 175 -4.96 -25.49 12.69
CA GLY A 175 -5.16 -26.80 12.07
C GLY A 175 -6.40 -26.81 11.19
N LYS A 176 -7.49 -26.21 11.66
CA LYS A 176 -8.70 -26.03 10.83
C LYS A 176 -8.44 -25.10 9.65
N LEU A 177 -7.67 -24.04 9.84
CA LEU A 177 -7.29 -23.12 8.75
C LEU A 177 -6.51 -23.85 7.66
N GLU A 178 -5.54 -24.68 8.03
CA GLU A 178 -4.76 -25.47 7.07
C GLU A 178 -5.63 -26.40 6.23
N ILE A 179 -6.57 -27.11 6.86
CA ILE A 179 -7.53 -27.98 6.16
C ILE A 179 -8.35 -27.18 5.14
N ILE A 180 -8.92 -26.05 5.56
CA ILE A 180 -9.73 -25.19 4.67
C ILE A 180 -8.90 -24.65 3.51
N LEU A 181 -7.67 -24.21 3.77
CA LEU A 181 -6.78 -23.68 2.74
C LEU A 181 -6.43 -24.75 1.72
N LYS A 182 -6.18 -25.99 2.15
CA LYS A 182 -5.91 -27.10 1.25
C LYS A 182 -7.12 -27.41 0.36
N GLU A 183 -8.31 -27.54 0.94
CA GLU A 183 -9.54 -27.79 0.18
C GLU A 183 -9.84 -26.67 -0.84
N LEU A 184 -9.63 -25.41 -0.47
CA LEU A 184 -9.82 -24.27 -1.37
C LEU A 184 -8.78 -24.27 -2.49
N THR A 185 -7.52 -24.57 -2.18
CA THR A 185 -6.46 -24.66 -3.17
C THR A 185 -6.75 -25.74 -4.20
N GLU A 186 -7.13 -26.95 -3.76
CA GLU A 186 -7.49 -28.05 -4.65
C GLU A 186 -8.70 -27.69 -5.54
N LYS A 187 -9.71 -27.02 -5.00
CA LYS A 187 -10.86 -26.54 -5.80
C LYS A 187 -10.45 -25.49 -6.83
N LEU A 188 -9.57 -24.55 -6.47
CA LEU A 188 -9.07 -23.52 -7.37
C LEU A 188 -8.19 -24.09 -8.47
N GLU A 189 -7.27 -25.01 -8.14
CA GLU A 189 -6.42 -25.69 -9.12
C GLU A 189 -7.26 -26.45 -10.14
N ASN A 190 -8.29 -27.18 -9.69
CA ASN A 190 -9.22 -27.87 -10.57
C ASN A 190 -9.99 -26.89 -11.47
N TYR A 191 -10.45 -25.76 -10.92
CA TYR A 191 -11.15 -24.74 -11.70
C TYR A 191 -10.26 -24.10 -12.78
N ILE A 192 -9.01 -23.76 -12.45
CA ILE A 192 -8.05 -23.18 -13.39
C ILE A 192 -7.71 -24.19 -14.50
N LYS A 193 -7.50 -25.46 -14.14
CA LYS A 193 -7.18 -26.52 -15.12
C LYS A 193 -8.29 -26.72 -16.17
N ILE A 194 -9.55 -26.49 -15.80
CA ILE A 194 -10.68 -26.60 -16.73
C ILE A 194 -10.70 -25.46 -17.76
N ASN A 195 -10.16 -24.27 -17.42
CA ASN A 195 -10.24 -23.07 -18.26
C ASN A 195 -8.91 -22.68 -18.94
N SER A 196 -7.86 -23.50 -18.83
CA SER A 196 -6.50 -23.06 -19.18
C SER A 196 -6.27 -22.81 -20.67
N GLU A 197 -6.91 -23.57 -21.58
CA GLU A 197 -6.67 -23.39 -23.03
C GLU A 197 -7.26 -22.07 -23.54
N PHE A 198 -8.51 -21.76 -23.16
CA PHE A 198 -9.14 -20.47 -23.48
C PHE A 198 -8.36 -19.30 -22.88
N GLU A 199 -8.01 -19.40 -21.60
CA GLU A 199 -7.30 -18.31 -20.91
C GLU A 199 -5.93 -18.07 -21.54
N ASN A 200 -5.20 -19.12 -21.93
CA ASN A 200 -3.92 -18.97 -22.61
C ASN A 200 -4.06 -18.24 -23.95
N GLU A 201 -4.99 -18.68 -24.81
CA GLU A 201 -5.19 -18.05 -26.12
C GLU A 201 -5.70 -16.60 -25.99
N LEU A 202 -6.61 -16.34 -25.05
CA LEU A 202 -7.09 -15.00 -24.74
C LEU A 202 -5.95 -14.09 -24.26
N ASN A 203 -5.09 -14.58 -23.36
CA ASN A 203 -3.97 -13.81 -22.83
C ASN A 203 -2.93 -13.48 -23.89
N GLU A 204 -2.61 -14.42 -24.81
CA GLU A 204 -1.72 -14.16 -25.93
C GLU A 204 -2.27 -13.05 -26.84
N LYS A 205 -3.55 -13.15 -27.24
CA LYS A 205 -4.18 -12.12 -28.08
C LYS A 205 -4.28 -10.76 -27.38
N LEU A 206 -4.58 -10.75 -26.07
CA LEU A 206 -4.57 -9.52 -25.26
C LEU A 206 -3.17 -8.91 -25.19
N PHE A 207 -2.13 -9.72 -25.04
CA PHE A 207 -0.75 -9.26 -24.98
C PHE A 207 -0.34 -8.57 -26.28
N ASP A 208 -0.60 -9.21 -27.43
CA ASP A 208 -0.31 -8.63 -28.74
C ASP A 208 -1.09 -7.34 -29.00
N PHE A 209 -2.38 -7.34 -28.64
CA PHE A 209 -3.23 -6.16 -28.77
C PHE A 209 -2.73 -5.00 -27.89
N ASN A 210 -2.38 -5.28 -26.64
CA ASN A 210 -1.88 -4.27 -25.71
C ASN A 210 -0.51 -3.71 -26.12
N ASN A 211 0.41 -4.54 -26.62
CA ASN A 211 1.69 -4.03 -27.10
C ASN A 211 1.54 -3.11 -28.31
N LYS A 212 0.56 -3.40 -29.18
CA LYS A 212 0.29 -2.60 -30.37
C LYS A 212 -0.39 -1.27 -30.07
N TYR A 213 -1.38 -1.25 -29.19
CA TYR A 213 -2.24 -0.08 -28.96
C TYR A 213 -1.98 0.65 -27.63
N PHE A 214 -1.38 -0.02 -26.66
CA PHE A 214 -1.13 0.48 -25.30
C PHE A 214 0.35 0.35 -24.90
N ASP A 215 1.28 0.61 -25.82
CA ASP A 215 2.70 0.77 -25.48
C ASP A 215 2.83 1.78 -24.32
N LYS A 216 3.32 1.31 -23.17
CA LYS A 216 3.29 2.06 -21.90
C LYS A 216 3.96 3.42 -21.99
N VAL A 217 4.97 3.59 -22.84
CA VAL A 217 5.73 4.84 -22.96
C VAL A 217 5.03 5.78 -23.92
N MET A 218 4.66 5.28 -25.10
CA MET A 218 4.03 6.10 -26.14
C MET A 218 2.61 6.50 -25.78
N PHE A 219 1.80 5.58 -25.23
CA PHE A 219 0.44 5.86 -24.82
C PHE A 219 0.38 6.96 -23.74
N LYS A 220 1.20 6.83 -22.68
CA LYS A 220 1.26 7.85 -21.60
C LYS A 220 1.74 9.21 -22.13
N LYS A 221 2.69 9.21 -23.06
CA LYS A 221 3.17 10.43 -23.71
C LYS A 221 2.06 11.10 -24.51
N TYR A 222 1.33 10.35 -25.33
CA TYR A 222 0.23 10.88 -26.15
C TYR A 222 -0.95 11.40 -25.33
N VAL A 223 -1.26 10.76 -24.20
CA VAL A 223 -2.26 11.27 -23.25
C VAL A 223 -1.80 12.60 -22.63
N ARG A 224 -0.53 12.70 -22.19
CA ARG A 224 0.01 13.95 -21.62
C ARG A 224 0.07 15.10 -22.64
N GLU A 225 0.33 14.79 -23.90
CA GLU A 225 0.35 15.74 -25.02
C GLU A 225 -1.06 16.08 -25.55
N ASN A 226 -2.13 15.58 -24.92
CA ASN A 226 -3.53 15.73 -25.36
C ASN A 226 -3.80 15.26 -26.80
N LYS A 227 -2.98 14.36 -27.34
CA LYS A 227 -3.18 13.75 -28.66
C LYS A 227 -4.23 12.63 -28.63
N ILE A 228 -4.42 12.03 -27.46
CA ILE A 228 -5.37 10.95 -27.22
C ILE A 228 -6.11 11.23 -25.92
N ASP A 229 -7.44 11.17 -25.95
CA ASP A 229 -8.23 11.06 -24.73
C ASP A 229 -8.23 9.60 -24.26
N SER A 230 -7.64 9.35 -23.09
CA SER A 230 -7.47 8.00 -22.54
C SER A 230 -8.79 7.22 -22.38
N LYS A 231 -9.90 7.89 -22.05
CA LYS A 231 -11.19 7.24 -21.82
C LYS A 231 -11.87 6.88 -23.13
N ILE A 232 -11.81 7.78 -24.12
CA ILE A 232 -12.40 7.53 -25.45
C ILE A 232 -11.62 6.41 -26.14
N TYR A 233 -10.30 6.54 -26.20
CA TYR A 233 -9.43 5.56 -26.85
C TYR A 233 -9.53 4.17 -26.22
N GLY A 234 -9.58 4.11 -24.88
CA GLY A 234 -9.79 2.84 -24.17
C GLY A 234 -11.08 2.14 -24.58
N LYS A 235 -12.20 2.88 -24.63
CA LYS A 235 -13.50 2.32 -25.05
C LYS A 235 -13.55 1.88 -26.51
N GLU A 236 -12.88 2.60 -27.40
CA GLU A 236 -12.80 2.22 -28.82
C GLU A 236 -12.03 0.91 -28.98
N LYS A 237 -10.86 0.80 -28.32
CA LYS A 237 -10.04 -0.40 -28.37
C LYS A 237 -10.65 -1.60 -27.65
N GLU A 238 -11.40 -1.37 -26.58
CA GLU A 238 -12.22 -2.42 -25.95
C GLU A 238 -13.25 -3.00 -26.93
N LYS A 239 -13.97 -2.15 -27.67
CA LYS A 239 -14.93 -2.61 -28.69
C LYS A 239 -14.26 -3.39 -29.82
N GLU A 240 -13.08 -2.95 -30.26
CA GLU A 240 -12.28 -3.68 -31.26
C GLU A 240 -11.88 -5.07 -30.74
N PHE A 241 -11.40 -5.16 -29.49
CA PHE A 241 -10.97 -6.43 -28.90
C PHE A 241 -12.13 -7.36 -28.58
N LEU A 242 -13.32 -6.84 -28.23
CA LEU A 242 -14.51 -7.63 -27.94
C LEU A 242 -14.90 -8.56 -29.09
N ILE A 243 -14.66 -8.15 -30.34
CA ILE A 243 -14.91 -8.99 -31.52
C ILE A 243 -14.04 -10.24 -31.46
N GLU A 244 -12.76 -10.08 -31.13
CA GLU A 244 -11.81 -11.18 -30.99
C GLU A 244 -12.16 -12.11 -29.83
N TYR A 245 -12.56 -11.53 -28.70
CA TYR A 245 -13.04 -12.27 -27.53
C TYR A 245 -14.25 -13.16 -27.84
N TYR A 246 -15.26 -12.63 -28.55
CA TYR A 246 -16.43 -13.44 -28.93
C TYR A 246 -16.10 -14.53 -29.95
N ASN A 247 -15.10 -14.31 -30.83
CA ASN A 247 -14.62 -15.35 -31.74
C ASN A 247 -13.97 -16.50 -30.97
N LEU A 248 -13.13 -16.19 -29.98
CA LEU A 248 -12.54 -17.20 -29.09
C LEU A 248 -13.61 -18.02 -28.37
N ILE A 249 -14.63 -17.38 -27.78
CA ILE A 249 -15.73 -18.08 -27.10
C ILE A 249 -16.43 -19.06 -28.05
N LYS A 250 -16.73 -18.64 -29.28
CA LYS A 250 -17.41 -19.51 -30.26
C LYS A 250 -16.60 -20.75 -30.60
N ASN A 251 -15.29 -20.64 -30.69
CA ASN A 251 -14.41 -21.77 -31.00
C ASN A 251 -14.41 -22.82 -29.89
N ILE A 252 -14.62 -22.42 -28.64
CA ILE A 252 -14.66 -23.33 -27.48
C ILE A 252 -16.04 -23.95 -27.25
N ILE A 253 -17.11 -23.23 -27.56
CA ILE A 253 -18.48 -23.78 -27.43
C ILE A 253 -18.80 -24.78 -28.54
N LEU A 254 -18.17 -24.66 -29.72
CA LEU A 254 -18.41 -25.48 -30.90
C LEU A 254 -17.39 -26.61 -31.13
N GLY A 255 -16.28 -26.62 -30.39
CA GLY A 255 -15.24 -27.67 -30.41
C GLY A 255 -15.41 -28.65 -29.27
#